data_AF-A0A2P7RZK0-F1
#
_entry.id   AF-A0A2P7RZK0-F1
#
_cell.length_a   1.000
_cell.length_b   1.000
_cell.length_c   1.000
_cell.angle_alpha   90.00
_cell.angle_beta   90.00
_cell.angle_gamma   90.00
#
_symmetry.space_group_name_H-M   'P 1'
#
loop_
_entity.id
_entity.type
_entity.pdbx_description
1 polymer ?
#
loop_
_entity_poly.entity_id
_entity_poly.type
_entity_poly.pdbx_seq_one_letter_code
_entity_poly.pdbx_strand_id
1 'polypeptide(L)'
;MNTANLQLEGLYLAIASINDVLVKKGILSVEEIDTALRRAEANATADDHIIEDMSPANRDAVCFPIRLLQLANGGRLSSGDLPSFSDLARMVAQTKEPYNDQM
;
A
#
# COMPACT_ATOMS: atom_id res chain seq x y z
N MET A 1 1.61 -19.34 -4.48
CA MET A 1 1.05 -18.44 -3.46
C MET A 1 0.79 -19.25 -2.20
N ASN A 2 1.40 -18.93 -1.06
CA ASN A 2 1.13 -19.64 0.20
C ASN A 2 -0.10 -19.01 0.90
N THR A 3 -0.74 -19.73 1.81
CA THR A 3 -1.94 -19.28 2.56
C THR A 3 -1.70 -17.96 3.30
N ALA A 4 -0.49 -17.71 3.80
CA ALA A 4 -0.09 -16.44 4.39
C ALA A 4 -0.24 -15.25 3.41
N ASN A 5 0.08 -15.44 2.13
CA ASN A 5 -0.06 -14.38 1.12
C ASN A 5 -1.54 -14.09 0.82
N LEU A 6 -2.39 -15.12 0.83
CA LEU A 6 -3.85 -14.98 0.65
C LEU A 6 -4.51 -14.25 1.83
N GLN A 7 -4.07 -14.54 3.06
CA GLN A 7 -4.55 -13.85 4.26
C GLN A 7 -4.20 -12.36 4.23
N LEU A 8 -2.97 -12.04 3.81
CA LEU A 8 -2.53 -10.65 3.65
C LEU A 8 -3.30 -9.94 2.53
N GLU A 9 -3.52 -10.59 1.38
CA GLU A 9 -4.36 -10.06 0.30
C GLU A 9 -5.77 -9.69 0.81
N GLY A 10 -6.43 -10.61 1.52
CA GLY A 10 -7.75 -10.36 2.10
C GLY A 10 -7.74 -9.21 3.12
N LEU A 11 -6.69 -9.12 3.95
CA LEU A 11 -6.52 -8.04 4.91
C LEU A 11 -6.39 -6.66 4.23
N TYR A 12 -5.61 -6.58 3.15
CA TYR A 12 -5.41 -5.31 2.44
C TYR A 12 -6.69 -4.82 1.77
N LEU A 13 -7.45 -5.73 1.16
CA LEU A 13 -8.75 -5.40 0.59
C LEU A 13 -9.76 -4.99 1.66
N ALA A 14 -9.75 -5.63 2.83
CA ALA A 14 -10.61 -5.25 3.94
C ALA A 14 -10.30 -3.83 4.45
N ILE A 15 -9.02 -3.48 4.61
CA ILE A 15 -8.59 -2.13 5.01
C ILE A 15 -8.99 -1.09 3.95
N ALA A 16 -8.75 -1.38 2.67
CA ALA A 16 -9.15 -0.50 1.58
C ALA A 16 -10.67 -0.23 1.58
N SER A 17 -11.48 -1.26 1.81
CA SER A 17 -12.94 -1.11 1.91
C SER A 17 -13.37 -0.27 3.12
N ILE A 18 -12.71 -0.45 4.27
CA ILE A 18 -12.98 0.38 5.45
C ILE A 18 -12.64 1.85 5.17
N ASN A 19 -11.50 2.13 4.56
CA ASN A 19 -11.09 3.49 4.18
C ASN A 19 -12.13 4.15 3.26
N ASP A 20 -12.60 3.43 2.23
CA ASP A 20 -13.64 3.91 1.33
C ASP A 20 -14.96 4.24 2.07
N VAL A 21 -15.38 3.40 3.03
CA VAL A 21 -16.57 3.67 3.86
C VAL A 21 -16.37 4.90 4.74
N LEU A 22 -15.19 5.09 5.33
CA LEU A 22 -14.89 6.28 6.15
C LEU A 22 -14.95 7.56 5.31
N VAL A 23 -14.42 7.52 4.08
CA VAL A 23 -14.48 8.64 3.13
C VAL A 23 -15.91 8.92 2.68
N LYS A 24 -16.67 7.88 2.29
CA LYS A 24 -18.09 8.02 1.88
C LYS A 24 -18.96 8.58 3.01
N LYS A 25 -18.62 8.32 4.26
CA LYS A 25 -19.30 8.89 5.43
C LYS A 25 -18.81 10.28 5.83
N GLY A 26 -17.78 10.81 5.16
CA GLY A 26 -17.20 12.12 5.46
C GLY A 26 -16.45 12.15 6.80
N ILE A 27 -16.03 10.99 7.33
CA ILE A 27 -15.29 10.89 8.59
C ILE A 27 -13.83 11.26 8.39
N LEU A 28 -13.27 10.84 7.25
CA LEU A 28 -11.92 11.20 6.79
C LEU A 28 -12.00 11.63 5.34
N SER A 29 -11.14 12.55 4.94
CA SER A 29 -10.88 12.89 3.55
C SER A 29 -9.90 11.90 2.91
N VAL A 30 -9.90 11.86 1.57
CA VAL A 30 -8.94 11.05 0.81
C VAL A 30 -7.52 11.51 1.12
N GLU A 31 -7.33 12.82 1.27
CA GLU A 31 -6.06 13.48 1.54
C GLU A 31 -5.52 13.14 2.94
N GLU A 32 -6.38 13.04 3.95
CA GLU A 32 -5.99 12.62 5.30
C GLU A 32 -5.48 11.17 5.32
N ILE A 33 -6.19 10.27 4.63
CA ILE A 33 -5.77 8.87 4.51
C ILE A 33 -4.47 8.77 3.72
N ASP A 34 -4.35 9.47 2.59
CA ASP A 34 -3.12 9.47 1.78
C ASP A 34 -1.92 10.00 2.58
N THR A 35 -2.10 11.08 3.33
CA THR A 35 -1.07 11.64 4.22
C THR A 35 -0.65 10.64 5.29
N ALA A 36 -1.61 9.95 5.92
CA ALA A 36 -1.31 8.93 6.91
C ALA A 36 -0.52 7.75 6.33
N LEU A 37 -0.89 7.29 5.12
CA LEU A 37 -0.19 6.21 4.43
C LEU A 37 1.22 6.61 3.99
N ARG A 38 1.42 7.82 3.45
CA ARG A 38 2.77 8.33 3.13
C ARG A 38 3.66 8.43 4.35
N ARG A 39 3.10 8.87 5.49
CA ARG A 39 3.83 8.89 6.77
C ARG A 39 4.20 7.47 7.23
N ALA A 40 3.30 6.51 7.08
CA ALA A 40 3.58 5.11 7.40
C ALA A 40 4.71 4.54 6.54
N GLU A 41 4.70 4.84 5.23
CA GLU A 41 5.79 4.42 4.32
C GLU A 41 7.11 5.07 4.72
N ALA A 42 7.12 6.38 4.94
CA ALA A 42 8.31 7.10 5.37
C ALA A 42 8.90 6.51 6.66
N ASN A 43 8.07 6.20 7.66
CA ASN A 43 8.51 5.56 8.89
C ASN A 43 9.07 4.16 8.65
N ALA A 44 8.42 3.37 7.80
CA ALA A 44 8.91 2.03 7.43
C ALA A 44 10.24 2.08 6.67
N THR A 45 10.56 3.21 6.03
CA THR A 45 11.81 3.45 5.29
C THR A 45 12.85 4.30 6.06
N ALA A 46 12.52 4.85 7.23
CA ALA A 46 13.40 5.71 8.01
C ALA A 46 14.03 5.01 9.24
N ASP A 47 13.58 3.80 9.56
CA ASP A 47 14.14 3.02 10.66
C ASP A 47 15.43 2.34 10.21
N ASP A 48 16.53 3.11 10.19
CA ASP A 48 17.86 2.72 9.68
C ASP A 48 18.35 1.38 10.27
N HIS A 49 18.00 1.07 11.52
CA HIS A 49 18.38 -0.19 12.18
C HIS A 49 17.68 -1.43 11.65
N ILE A 50 16.51 -1.30 11.02
CA ILE A 50 15.81 -2.42 10.39
C ILE A 50 16.20 -2.51 8.90
N ILE A 51 16.55 -1.37 8.30
CA ILE A 51 16.74 -1.24 6.86
C ILE A 51 18.16 -1.60 6.44
N GLU A 52 19.21 -1.23 7.19
CA GLU A 52 20.60 -1.57 6.86
C GLU A 52 20.82 -3.09 6.70
N ASP A 53 20.11 -3.92 7.49
CA ASP A 53 20.20 -5.38 7.45
C ASP A 53 19.20 -6.06 6.50
N MET A 54 18.22 -5.32 5.96
CA MET A 54 17.20 -5.87 5.07
C MET A 54 17.61 -5.76 3.59
N SER A 55 17.51 -6.88 2.87
CA SER A 55 17.64 -6.89 1.42
C SER A 55 16.61 -5.97 0.76
N PRO A 56 16.89 -5.42 -0.44
CA PRO A 56 15.94 -4.59 -1.17
C PRO A 56 14.56 -5.25 -1.36
N ALA A 57 14.52 -6.57 -1.54
CA ALA A 57 13.27 -7.33 -1.66
C ALA A 57 12.45 -7.35 -0.36
N ASN A 58 13.11 -7.42 0.80
CA ASN A 58 12.44 -7.37 2.09
C ASN A 58 11.91 -5.96 2.37
N ARG A 59 12.66 -4.92 2.00
CA ARG A 59 12.19 -3.52 2.09
C ARG A 59 10.95 -3.30 1.22
N ASP A 60 10.98 -3.79 -0.02
CA ASP A 60 9.83 -3.78 -0.92
C ASP A 60 8.61 -4.51 -0.33
N ALA A 61 8.83 -5.66 0.33
CA ALA A 61 7.76 -6.43 0.96
C ALA A 61 7.07 -5.66 2.11
N VAL A 62 7.83 -4.87 2.88
CA VAL A 62 7.27 -4.01 3.95
C VAL A 62 6.50 -2.83 3.38
N CYS A 63 7.03 -2.17 2.33
CA CYS A 63 6.37 -1.03 1.70
C CYS A 63 5.14 -1.42 0.86
N PHE A 64 5.11 -2.64 0.33
CA PHE A 64 4.05 -3.15 -0.54
C PHE A 64 2.62 -2.89 -0.03
N PRO A 65 2.22 -3.30 1.21
CA PRO A 65 0.88 -3.04 1.72
C PRO A 65 0.51 -1.56 1.72
N ILE A 66 1.47 -0.69 2.04
CA ILE A 66 1.24 0.76 2.16
C ILE A 66 1.00 1.36 0.78
N ARG A 67 1.86 1.03 -0.19
CA ARG A 67 1.72 1.48 -1.59
C ARG A 67 0.43 0.96 -2.24
N LEU A 68 0.05 -0.28 -1.94
CA LEU A 68 -1.21 -0.85 -2.41
C LEU A 68 -2.41 -0.05 -1.89
N LEU A 69 -2.42 0.29 -0.59
CA LEU A 69 -3.48 1.08 0.02
C LEU A 69 -3.51 2.53 -0.50
N GLN A 70 -2.35 3.12 -0.82
CA GLN A 70 -2.29 4.45 -1.46
C GLN A 70 -2.98 4.43 -2.83
N LEU A 71 -2.70 3.42 -3.66
CA LEU A 71 -3.35 3.26 -4.97
C LEU A 71 -4.86 3.02 -4.83
N ALA A 72 -5.27 2.20 -3.87
CA ALA A 72 -6.68 1.97 -3.57
C ALA A 72 -7.40 3.23 -3.09
N ASN A 73 -6.71 4.11 -2.35
CA ASN A 73 -7.25 5.37 -1.85
C ASN A 73 -7.33 6.47 -2.93
N GLY A 74 -6.29 6.60 -3.76
CA GLY A 74 -6.20 7.62 -4.82
C GLY A 74 -6.98 7.26 -6.09
N GLY A 75 -7.16 5.97 -6.37
CA GLY A 75 -8.01 5.46 -7.43
C GLY A 75 -9.49 5.64 -7.07
N ARG A 76 -10.01 6.87 -7.11
CA ARG A 76 -11.46 7.12 -7.14
C ARG A 76 -12.02 6.41 -8.38
N LEU A 77 -12.44 5.16 -8.20
CA LEU A 77 -13.78 4.64 -8.42
C LEU A 77 -14.69 5.48 -9.32
N SER A 78 -14.23 5.87 -10.52
CA SER A 78 -15.11 6.47 -11.54
C SER A 78 -16.29 5.53 -11.88
N SER A 79 -16.18 4.25 -11.51
CA SER A 79 -17.21 3.22 -11.67
C SER A 79 -17.72 2.62 -10.35
N GLY A 80 -17.27 3.09 -9.18
CA GLY A 80 -17.76 2.61 -7.88
C GLY A 80 -17.13 1.32 -7.34
N ASP A 81 -16.31 0.60 -8.12
CA ASP A 81 -15.74 -0.71 -7.74
C ASP A 81 -14.22 -0.70 -7.47
N LEU A 82 -13.82 -1.19 -6.30
CA LEU A 82 -12.41 -1.33 -5.90
C LEU A 82 -11.69 -2.26 -6.88
N PRO A 83 -10.53 -1.86 -7.45
CA PRO A 83 -9.75 -2.74 -8.31
C PRO A 83 -9.37 -4.04 -7.59
N SER A 84 -9.21 -5.13 -8.34
CA SER A 84 -8.79 -6.40 -7.73
C SER A 84 -7.41 -6.26 -7.10
N PHE A 85 -7.11 -7.10 -6.10
CA PHE A 85 -5.78 -7.14 -5.51
C PHE A 85 -4.69 -7.37 -6.57
N SER A 86 -4.95 -8.23 -7.56
CA SER A 86 -4.00 -8.51 -8.65
C SER A 86 -3.71 -7.28 -9.51
N ASP A 87 -4.70 -6.41 -9.71
CA ASP A 87 -4.51 -5.16 -10.45
C ASP A 87 -3.73 -4.15 -9.62
N LEU A 88 -4.09 -3.97 -8.34
CA LEU A 88 -3.37 -3.11 -7.42
C LEU A 88 -1.91 -3.54 -7.27
N ALA A 89 -1.65 -4.82 -7.05
CA ALA A 89 -0.31 -5.39 -6.91
C ALA A 89 0.55 -5.15 -8.16
N ARG A 90 -0.07 -5.25 -9.35
CA ARG A 90 0.60 -4.97 -10.62
C ARG A 90 0.96 -3.49 -10.75
N MET A 91 0.05 -2.59 -10.37
CA MET A 91 0.31 -1.16 -10.38
C MET A 91 1.45 -0.79 -9.41
N VAL A 92 1.47 -1.37 -8.20
CA VAL A 92 2.60 -1.18 -7.26
C VAL A 92 3.92 -1.62 -7.89
N ALA A 93 3.93 -2.76 -8.60
CA ALA A 93 5.14 -3.25 -9.26
C ALA A 93 5.63 -2.34 -10.40
N GLN A 94 4.73 -1.59 -11.04
CA GLN A 94 5.05 -0.66 -12.13
C GLN A 94 5.51 0.72 -11.63
N THR A 95 5.07 1.14 -10.45
CA THR A 95 5.35 2.47 -9.89
C THR A 95 6.55 2.48 -8.93
N LYS A 96 7.13 1.31 -8.61
CA LYS A 96 8.28 1.26 -7.71
C LYS A 96 9.54 1.71 -8.44
N GLU A 97 10.19 2.74 -7.92
CA GLU A 97 11.54 3.12 -8.35
C GLU A 97 12.55 2.09 -7.82
N PRO A 98 13.59 1.73 -8.60
CA PRO A 98 14.67 0.89 -8.10
C PRO A 98 15.38 1.59 -6.95
N TYR A 99 15.77 0.83 -5.92
CA TYR A 99 16.57 1.38 -4.85
C TYR A 99 17.97 1.77 -5.38
N ASN A 100 18.62 2.76 -4.75
CA ASN A 100 19.89 3.32 -5.20
C ASN A 100 21.06 2.31 -5.19
N ASP A 101 20.89 1.20 -4.47
CA ASP A 101 21.80 0.04 -4.41
C ASP A 101 21.51 -1.02 -5.49
N GLN A 102 20.52 -0.78 -6.35
CA GLN A 102 20.14 -1.62 -7.50
C GLN A 102 20.52 -0.99 -8.86
N MET A 103 21.19 0.18 -8.86
CA MET A 103 21.77 0.83 -10.05
C MET A 103 23.25 0.49 -10.19
#